data_AF-A0A2D6G3S6-F1
#
_entry.id   AF-A0A2D6G3S6-F1
#
_cell.length_a   1.000
_cell.length_b   1.000
_cell.length_c   1.000
_cell.angle_alpha   90.00
_cell.angle_beta   90.00
_cell.angle_gamma   90.00
#
_symmetry.space_group_name_H-M   'P 1'
#
loop_
_entity.id
_entity.type
_entity.pdbx_description
1 polymer ?
#
loop_
_entity_poly.entity_id
_entity_poly.type
_entity_poly.pdbx_seq_one_letter_code
_entity_poly.pdbx_strand_id
1 'polypeptide(L)' 'MNSLGIDKAPEDTRVVVAMSGGVDSSVTAALLAEQGYQVIGITLQLYDHGRAVGPGSCCAGQDIHDARQVA' A
#
# COMPACT_ATOMS: atom_id res chain seq x y z
N MET A 1 21.78 7.03 -9.61
CA MET A 1 21.06 6.47 -8.44
C MET A 1 19.99 7.44 -7.92
N ASN A 2 18.74 6.97 -7.83
CA ASN A 2 17.60 7.69 -7.23
C ASN A 2 17.59 7.59 -5.69
N SER A 3 16.57 8.14 -5.04
CA SER A 3 16.45 8.17 -3.57
C SER A 3 16.33 6.78 -2.91
N LEU A 4 16.03 5.74 -3.69
CA LEU A 4 16.01 4.34 -3.23
C LEU A 4 17.33 3.60 -3.49
N GLY A 5 18.36 4.28 -4.00
CA GLY A 5 19.65 3.67 -4.34
C GLY A 5 19.62 2.81 -5.61
N ILE A 6 18.63 3.01 -6.48
CA ILE A 6 18.49 2.28 -7.76
C ILE A 6 19.06 3.14 -8.88
N ASP A 7 19.83 2.56 -9.79
CA ASP A 7 20.43 3.30 -10.91
C ASP A 7 19.47 3.49 -12.09
N LYS A 8 18.36 4.20 -11.82
CA LYS A 8 17.32 4.60 -12.77
C LYS A 8 16.73 5.94 -12.30
N ALA A 9 16.15 6.72 -13.21
CA ALA A 9 15.34 7.88 -12.82
C ALA A 9 14.09 7.42 -12.03
N PRO A 10 13.53 8.25 -11.13
CA PRO A 10 12.30 7.92 -10.40
C PRO A 10 11.15 7.50 -11.33
N GLU A 11 10.92 8.24 -12.42
CA GLU A 11 9.86 7.99 -13.39
C GLU A 11 10.01 6.65 -14.13
N ASP A 12 11.24 6.12 -14.23
CA ASP A 12 11.55 4.81 -14.82
C ASP A 12 11.58 3.68 -13.79
N THR A 13 11.29 4.01 -12.52
CA THR A 13 11.36 3.08 -11.40
C THR A 13 9.95 2.79 -10.88
N ARG A 14 9.51 1.55 -11.09
CA ARG A 14 8.23 1.07 -10.57
C ARG A 14 8.38 0.54 -9.15
N VAL A 15 7.56 1.05 -8.24
CA VAL A 15 7.55 0.67 -6.82
C VAL A 15 6.19 0.10 -6.46
N VAL A 16 6.18 -1.11 -5.90
CA VAL A 16 4.97 -1.74 -5.38
C VAL A 16 4.93 -1.54 -3.88
N VAL A 17 3.89 -0.88 -3.39
CA VAL A 17 3.69 -0.62 -1.96
C VAL A 17 2.61 -1.56 -1.43
N ALA A 18 2.94 -2.33 -0.40
CA ALA A 18 1.95 -3.12 0.32
C ALA A 18 1.08 -2.18 1.18
N MET A 19 -0.14 -1.94 0.73
CA MET A 19 -1.14 -1.07 1.34
C MET A 19 -1.95 -1.87 2.35
N SER A 20 -1.69 -1.66 3.64
CA SER A 20 -2.45 -2.29 4.73
C SER A 20 -3.75 -1.57 5.05
N GLY A 21 -4.00 -0.39 4.46
CA GLY A 21 -5.07 0.54 4.86
C GLY A 21 -4.63 1.50 5.97
N GLY A 22 -3.50 1.25 6.63
CA GLY A 22 -2.95 2.12 7.66
C GLY A 22 -2.15 3.31 7.12
N VAL A 23 -2.02 4.34 7.95
CA VAL A 23 -1.38 5.63 7.62
C VAL A 23 0.06 5.50 7.14
N ASP A 24 0.85 4.57 7.69
CA ASP A 24 2.26 4.42 7.34
C ASP A 24 2.43 4.01 5.87
N SER A 25 1.62 3.04 5.43
CA SER A 25 1.63 2.58 4.03
C SER A 25 1.13 3.67 3.07
N SER A 26 0.12 4.42 3.51
CA SER A 26 -0.46 5.54 2.77
C SER A 26 0.53 6.69 2.56
N VAL A 27 1.20 7.11 3.63
CA VAL A 27 2.22 8.18 3.56
C VAL A 27 3.43 7.71 2.75
N THR A 28 3.84 6.44 2.88
CA THR A 28 4.91 5.87 2.06
C THR A 28 4.58 5.95 0.57
N ALA A 29 3.36 5.55 0.17
CA ALA A 29 2.91 5.63 -1.22
C ALA A 29 2.88 7.08 -1.73
N ALA A 30 2.34 8.00 -0.93
CA ALA A 30 2.27 9.42 -1.26
C ALA A 30 3.66 10.05 -1.45
N LEU A 31 4.58 9.82 -0.52
CA LEU A 31 5.95 10.37 -0.60
C LEU A 31 6.72 9.85 -1.82
N LEU A 32 6.49 8.60 -2.22
CA LEU A 32 7.10 8.04 -3.43
C LEU A 32 6.45 8.62 -4.70
N ALA A 33 5.13 8.81 -4.70
CA ALA A 33 4.44 9.46 -5.82
C ALA A 33 4.91 10.92 -6.00
N GLU A 34 5.05 11.68 -4.90
CA GLU A 34 5.58 13.05 -4.90
C GLU A 34 7.02 13.14 -5.42
N GLN A 35 7.82 12.09 -5.21
CA GLN A 35 9.18 11.97 -5.75
C GLN A 35 9.21 11.57 -7.23
N GLY A 36 8.07 11.33 -7.87
CA GLY A 36 7.96 11.00 -9.30
C GLY A 36 8.05 9.52 -9.65
N TYR A 37 7.97 8.62 -8.66
CA TYR A 37 8.00 7.18 -8.92
C TYR A 37 6.70 6.66 -9.55
N GLN A 38 6.79 5.57 -10.33
CA GLN A 38 5.60 4.80 -10.73
C GLN A 38 5.14 3.91 -9.57
N VAL A 39 4.27 4.44 -8.70
CA VAL A 39 3.77 3.74 -7.51
C VAL A 39 2.56 2.87 -7.85
N ILE A 40 2.55 1.63 -7.37
CA ILE A 40 1.40 0.72 -7.41
C ILE A 40 1.09 0.24 -6.00
N GLY A 41 -0.07 0.59 -5.47
CA GLY A 41 -0.57 0.06 -4.21
C GLY A 41 -1.17 -1.34 -4.38
N ILE A 42 -0.82 -2.28 -3.49
CA ILE A 42 -1.44 -3.61 -3.41
C ILE A 42 -1.89 -3.90 -1.99
N THR A 43 -3.11 -4.41 -1.82
CA THR A 43 -3.58 -4.92 -0.53
C THR A 43 -3.58 -6.43 -0.56
N LEU A 44 -2.90 -7.05 0.41
CA LEU A 44 -2.85 -8.49 0.55
C LEU A 44 -3.85 -8.93 1.61
N GLN A 45 -4.78 -9.80 1.22
CA GLN A 45 -5.65 -10.46 2.17
C GLN A 45 -4.96 -11.72 2.69
N LEU A 46 -4.36 -11.62 3.88
CA LEU A 46 -3.54 -12.68 4.47
C LEU A 46 -4.28 -13.56 5.50
N TYR A 47 -5.52 -13.22 5.85
CA TYR A 47 -6.33 -13.97 6.83
C TYR A 47 -7.49 -14.70 6.17
N ASP A 48 -7.69 -15.96 6.59
CA ASP A 48 -8.76 -16.84 6.13
C ASP A 48 -10.14 -16.31 6.56
N HIS A 49 -11.03 -16.18 5.59
CA HIS A 49 -12.42 -15.77 5.75
C HIS A 49 -13.24 -16.65 6.71
N GLY A 50 -12.76 -17.82 7.11
CA GLY A 50 -13.49 -18.72 8.02
C GLY A 50 -13.62 -18.24 9.48
N ARG A 51 -12.74 -17.34 9.96
CA ARG A 51 -12.74 -16.87 11.37
C ARG A 51 -12.98 -15.36 11.54
N ALA A 52 -13.04 -14.62 10.44
CA ALA A 52 -13.15 -13.17 10.41
C ALA A 52 -14.59 -12.66 10.15
N VAL A 53 -15.61 -13.44 10.56
CA VAL A 53 -17.03 -13.06 10.49
C VAL A 53 -17.73 -13.16 11.87
N GLY A 54 -16.93 -13.25 12.95
CA GLY A 54 -17.42 -13.24 14.32
C GLY A 54 -17.28 -11.84 14.94
N PRO A 55 -18.12 -11.48 15.93
CA PRO A 55 -17.99 -10.21 16.65
C PRO A 55 -16.57 -10.10 17.25
N GLY A 56 -15.75 -9.20 16.70
CA GLY A 56 -14.31 -9.10 16.97
C GLY A 56 -13.43 -9.05 15.71
N SER A 57 -13.97 -9.38 14.52
CA SER A 57 -13.29 -9.21 13.23
C SER A 57 -13.35 -7.75 12.74
N CYS A 58 -12.80 -6.84 13.55
CA CYS A 58 -12.64 -5.47 13.12
C CYS A 58 -11.54 -5.41 12.04
N CYS A 59 -11.66 -4.44 11.14
CA CYS A 59 -10.60 -3.95 10.24
C CYS A 59 -10.46 -4.63 8.86
N ALA A 60 -10.55 -5.94 8.67
CA ALA A 60 -10.18 -6.54 7.36
C ALA A 60 -10.97 -5.99 6.14
N GLY A 61 -12.27 -5.70 6.28
CA GLY A 61 -13.06 -5.06 5.22
C GLY A 61 -12.80 -3.56 5.07
N GLN A 62 -12.63 -2.86 6.20
CA GLN A 62 -12.40 -1.41 6.22
C GLN A 62 -10.99 -1.06 5.70
N ASP A 63 -9.98 -1.84 6.06
CA ASP A 63 -8.60 -1.71 5.62
C ASP A 63 -8.48 -1.79 4.08
N ILE A 64 -9.24 -2.68 3.44
CA ILE A 64 -9.30 -2.78 1.97
C ILE A 64 -9.94 -1.53 1.35
N HIS A 65 -11.00 -1.01 1.98
CA HIS A 65 -11.64 0.23 1.53
C HIS A 65 -10.71 1.44 1.70
N ASP A 66 -10.02 1.55 2.82
CA ASP A 66 -9.11 2.64 3.13
C ASP A 66 -7.88 2.59 2.21
N ALA A 67 -7.31 1.40 1.98
CA ALA A 67 -6.24 1.21 1.00
C ALA A 67 -6.67 1.63 -0.41
N ARG A 68 -7.92 1.33 -0.81
CA ARG A 68 -8.46 1.74 -2.11
C ARG A 68 -8.67 3.24 -2.23
N GLN A 69 -9.00 3.96 -1.15
CA GLN A 69 -9.19 5.41 -1.22
C GLN A 69 -7.88 6.18 -1.38
N VAL A 70 -6.78 5.60 -0.90
CA VAL A 70 -5.45 6.25 -0.92
C VAL A 70 -4.68 5.97 -2.21
N ALA A 71 -4.86 4.79 -2.80
CA ALA A 71 -4.10 4.31 -3.95
C ALA A 71 -4.56 4.89 -5.29
#